data_AF-A0A3Q3XPG3-F1
#
_entry.id   AF-A0A3Q3XPG3-F1
#
_cell.length_a   1.000
_cell.length_b   1.000
_cell.length_c   1.000
_cell.angle_alpha   90.00
_cell.angle_beta   90.00
_cell.angle_gamma   90.00
#
_symmetry.space_group_name_H-M   'P 1'
#
loop_
_entity.id
_entity.type
_entity.pdbx_description
1 polymer ?
#
loop_
_entity_poly.entity_id
_entity_poly.type
_entity_poly.pdbx_seq_one_letter_code
_entity_poly.pdbx_strand_id
1 'polypeptide(L)'
;MGCRLPKLRKVEDRQSPGNIYSTLRRPQVETKVGVAYTYHFLDFLLGKEEVPVSSVLCLSSVRELPVQVRELYAQGFVLVAVHPFVHPCGPRHAHIQRQLHRAVLVRETPR
;
A
#
# COMPACT_ATOMS: atom_id res chain seq x y z
N MET A 1 -51.23 -11.66 -11.62
CA MET A 1 -50.88 -10.31 -12.10
C MET A 1 -49.43 -10.32 -12.57
N GLY A 2 -49.19 -10.78 -13.80
CA GLY A 2 -47.83 -10.93 -14.34
C GLY A 2 -47.50 -9.78 -15.27
N CYS A 3 -46.70 -8.82 -14.80
CA CYS A 3 -46.17 -7.78 -15.66
C CYS A 3 -45.13 -8.39 -16.61
N ARG A 4 -45.48 -8.58 -17.89
CA ARG A 4 -44.52 -8.92 -18.95
C ARG A 4 -43.89 -7.63 -19.47
N LEU A 5 -42.63 -7.40 -19.12
CA LEU A 5 -41.83 -6.34 -19.74
C LEU A 5 -41.65 -6.65 -21.23
N PRO A 6 -41.74 -5.64 -22.14
CA PRO A 6 -41.51 -5.87 -23.55
C PRO A 6 -40.04 -6.26 -23.78
N LYS A 7 -39.80 -7.37 -24.49
CA LYS A 7 -38.45 -7.72 -24.95
C LYS A 7 -38.01 -6.69 -25.99
N LEU A 8 -36.85 -6.08 -25.74
CA LEU A 8 -36.14 -5.25 -26.72
C LEU A 8 -36.03 -6.01 -28.04
N ARG A 9 -36.61 -5.45 -29.11
CA ARG A 9 -36.46 -5.98 -30.47
C ARG A 9 -34.98 -5.92 -30.82
N LYS A 10 -34.45 -7.02 -31.38
CA LYS A 10 -33.13 -7.03 -32.03
C LYS A 10 -33.20 -6.10 -33.23
N VAL A 11 -32.84 -4.84 -33.04
CA VAL A 11 -32.39 -3.99 -34.15
C VAL A 11 -31.11 -4.66 -34.64
N GLU A 12 -31.08 -4.91 -35.93
CA GLU A 12 -30.05 -5.64 -36.67
C GLU A 12 -28.63 -5.33 -36.16
N ASP A 13 -27.83 -6.39 -36.06
CA ASP A 13 -26.38 -6.41 -35.78
C ASP A 13 -25.58 -5.58 -36.81
N ARG A 14 -25.81 -4.27 -36.87
CA ARG A 14 -25.07 -3.34 -37.71
C ARG A 14 -24.81 -2.08 -36.90
N GLN A 15 -23.56 -2.00 -36.44
CA GLN A 15 -22.96 -0.89 -35.69
C GLN A 15 -23.28 -0.83 -34.19
N SER A 16 -22.83 -1.86 -33.46
CA SER A 16 -22.36 -1.64 -32.08
C SER A 16 -21.29 -0.53 -32.08
N PRO A 17 -21.46 0.56 -31.31
CA PRO A 17 -20.52 1.67 -31.33
C PRO A 17 -19.24 1.25 -30.59
N GLY A 18 -18.15 1.17 -31.34
CA GLY A 18 -16.80 1.31 -30.82
C GLY A 18 -16.15 0.04 -30.31
N ASN A 19 -15.65 -0.80 -31.23
CA ASN A 19 -14.48 -1.60 -30.89
C ASN A 19 -13.31 -0.62 -30.70
N ILE A 20 -13.04 -0.24 -29.45
CA ILE A 20 -11.81 0.49 -29.11
C ILE A 20 -10.68 -0.53 -29.12
N TYR A 21 -10.10 -0.77 -30.30
CA TYR A 21 -8.83 -1.46 -30.38
C TYR A 21 -7.75 -0.51 -29.87
N SER A 22 -7.19 -0.79 -28.70
CA SER A 22 -6.03 -0.05 -28.20
C SER A 22 -4.84 -0.31 -29.13
N THR A 23 -4.64 0.55 -30.13
CA THR A 23 -3.49 0.51 -31.05
C THR A 23 -2.21 1.02 -30.40
N LEU A 24 -2.29 1.56 -29.20
CA LEU A 24 -1.13 1.90 -28.41
C LEU A 24 -0.49 0.60 -27.90
N ARG A 25 0.37 0.01 -28.74
CA ARG A 25 1.62 -0.57 -28.24
C ARG A 25 2.38 0.61 -27.62
N ARG A 26 1.97 1.07 -26.43
CA ARG A 26 2.82 1.94 -25.63
C ARG A 26 4.08 1.08 -25.42
N PRO A 27 5.25 1.48 -25.92
CA PRO A 27 6.46 0.96 -25.33
C PRO A 27 6.28 1.29 -23.85
N GLN A 28 6.14 0.26 -23.01
CA GLN A 28 6.24 0.48 -21.58
C GLN A 28 7.53 1.29 -21.42
N VAL A 29 7.45 2.47 -20.83
CA VAL A 29 8.65 3.27 -20.60
C VAL A 29 9.49 2.44 -19.65
N GLU A 30 10.43 1.68 -20.21
CA GLU A 30 11.48 1.02 -19.47
C GLU A 30 12.35 2.14 -18.93
N THR A 31 12.00 2.61 -17.75
CA THR A 31 12.92 3.40 -16.95
C THR A 31 14.05 2.43 -16.59
N LYS A 32 15.13 2.48 -17.38
CA LYS A 32 16.38 1.79 -17.05
C LYS A 32 16.99 2.48 -15.84
N VAL A 33 16.43 2.22 -14.67
CA VAL A 33 17.01 2.68 -13.41
C VAL A 33 18.21 1.78 -13.14
N GLY A 34 19.41 2.35 -13.10
CA GLY A 34 20.67 1.63 -12.86
C GLY A 34 20.72 0.93 -11.50
N VAL A 35 19.82 1.26 -10.58
CA VAL A 35 19.83 0.86 -9.18
C VAL A 35 18.55 0.08 -8.86
N ALA A 36 18.71 -1.05 -8.17
CA ALA A 36 17.61 -1.79 -7.55
C ALA A 36 17.59 -1.50 -6.05
N TYR A 37 16.42 -1.51 -5.42
CA TYR A 37 16.29 -1.28 -3.97
C TYR A 37 15.59 -2.45 -3.29
N THR A 38 16.14 -2.88 -2.16
CA THR A 38 15.45 -3.74 -1.19
C THR A 38 14.70 -2.84 -0.22
N TYR A 39 13.41 -3.13 0.00
CA TYR A 39 12.56 -2.41 0.94
C TYR A 39 12.37 -3.23 2.21
N HIS A 40 12.38 -2.56 3.36
CA HIS A 40 11.97 -3.11 4.63
C HIS A 40 10.94 -2.17 5.29
N PHE A 41 9.80 -2.72 5.68
CA PHE A 41 8.73 -1.98 6.34
C PHE A 41 8.68 -2.37 7.82
N LEU A 42 8.62 -1.38 8.69
CA LEU A 42 8.41 -1.58 10.12
C LEU A 42 7.17 -0.80 10.54
N ASP A 43 6.14 -1.54 10.96
CA ASP A 43 4.88 -0.98 11.44
C ASP A 43 4.91 -0.86 12.96
N PHE A 44 4.52 0.30 13.47
CA PHE A 44 4.52 0.57 14.91
C PHE A 44 3.36 1.50 15.31
N LEU A 45 2.97 1.41 16.57
CA LEU A 45 2.04 2.33 17.22
C LEU A 45 2.81 3.44 17.90
N LEU A 46 2.32 4.67 17.78
CA LEU A 46 2.87 5.83 18.48
C LEU A 46 1.90 6.26 19.59
N GLY A 47 2.31 6.12 20.85
CA GLY A 47 1.48 6.54 21.98
C GLY A 47 1.78 5.78 23.27
N LYS A 48 1.25 6.29 24.39
CA LYS A 48 1.38 5.68 25.73
C LYS A 48 0.29 4.66 26.06
N GLU A 49 -0.71 4.49 25.20
CA GLU A 49 -1.72 3.46 25.41
C GLU A 49 -1.14 2.12 24.97
N GLU A 50 -0.87 1.27 25.96
CA GLU A 50 -0.60 -0.15 25.75
C GLU A 50 -1.87 -0.81 25.21
N VAL A 51 -2.08 -0.69 23.91
CA VAL A 51 -3.04 -1.56 23.24
C VAL A 51 -2.41 -2.96 23.24
N PRO A 52 -3.09 -4.00 23.76
CA PRO A 52 -2.56 -5.35 23.82
C PRO A 52 -2.67 -6.02 22.46
N VAL A 53 -2.04 -5.44 21.43
CA VAL A 53 -1.81 -6.12 20.15
C VAL A 53 -0.42 -6.73 20.24
N SER A 54 -0.36 -7.97 20.71
CA SER A 54 0.87 -8.73 21.00
C SER A 54 1.90 -8.80 19.84
N SER A 55 1.52 -8.40 18.63
CA SER A 55 2.34 -8.48 17.42
C SER A 55 2.84 -7.14 16.86
N VAL A 56 2.44 -5.99 17.42
CA VAL A 56 2.80 -4.67 16.86
C VAL A 56 3.70 -3.92 17.84
N LEU A 57 4.85 -3.44 17.33
CA LEU A 57 5.78 -2.61 18.09
C LEU A 57 5.08 -1.34 18.60
N CYS A 58 5.18 -1.05 19.88
CA CYS A 58 4.65 0.18 20.47
C CYS A 58 5.81 1.08 20.89
N LEU A 59 5.79 2.34 20.44
CA LEU A 59 6.80 3.34 20.77
C LEU A 59 6.15 4.52 21.48
N SER A 60 6.82 5.00 22.52
CA SER A 60 6.38 6.20 23.24
C SER A 60 6.67 7.47 22.42
N SER A 61 7.69 7.40 21.56
CA SER A 61 8.14 8.49 20.70
C SER A 61 8.85 7.97 19.44
N VAL A 62 8.77 8.73 18.35
CA VAL A 62 9.55 8.47 17.12
C VAL A 62 11.06 8.48 17.40
N ARG A 63 11.51 9.15 18.47
CA ARG A 63 12.92 9.17 18.89
C ARG A 63 13.48 7.79 19.28
N GLU A 64 12.61 6.82 19.58
CA GLU A 64 13.02 5.44 19.91
C GLU A 64 13.27 4.59 18.66
N LEU A 65 12.76 5.03 17.50
CA LEU A 65 12.86 4.29 16.24
C LEU A 65 14.30 3.92 15.86
N PRO A 66 15.33 4.79 15.98
CA PRO A 66 16.71 4.45 15.64
C PRO A 66 17.26 3.23 16.40
N VAL A 67 16.79 3.00 17.64
CA VAL A 67 17.18 1.84 18.43
C VAL A 67 16.55 0.57 17.85
N GLN A 68 15.29 0.65 17.44
CA GLN A 68 14.51 -0.47 16.90
C GLN A 68 15.03 -0.95 15.53
N VAL A 69 15.58 -0.04 14.73
CA VAL A 69 16.09 -0.36 13.38
C VAL A 69 17.62 -0.49 13.33
N ARG A 70 18.29 -0.54 14.49
CA ARG A 70 19.76 -0.57 14.58
C ARG A 70 20.38 -1.72 13.77
N GLU A 71 19.79 -2.89 13.82
CA GLU A 71 20.27 -4.06 13.05
C GLU A 71 20.12 -3.85 11.54
N LEU A 72 19.05 -3.20 11.09
CA LEU A 72 18.86 -2.86 9.69
C LEU A 72 19.90 -1.84 9.21
N TYR A 73 20.24 -0.85 10.04
CA TYR A 73 21.33 0.07 9.76
C TYR A 73 22.68 -0.67 9.61
N ALA A 74 22.96 -1.64 10.49
CA ALA A 74 24.16 -2.48 10.36
C ALA A 74 24.18 -3.32 9.07
N GLN A 75 23.01 -3.65 8.52
CA GLN A 75 22.85 -4.34 7.24
C GLN A 75 22.88 -3.41 6.02
N GLY A 76 23.07 -2.09 6.22
CA GLY A 76 23.15 -1.09 5.15
C GLY A 76 21.81 -0.49 4.72
N PHE A 77 20.72 -0.75 5.45
CA PHE A 77 19.46 -0.05 5.19
C PHE A 77 19.53 1.41 5.67
N VAL A 78 18.79 2.28 5.01
CA VAL A 78 18.63 3.71 5.36
C VAL A 78 17.14 3.99 5.51
N LEU A 79 16.76 4.68 6.59
CA LEU A 79 15.38 5.14 6.79
C LEU A 79 15.10 6.31 5.86
N VAL A 80 14.09 6.17 4.99
CA VAL A 80 13.75 7.19 3.97
C VAL A 80 12.39 7.84 4.20
N ALA A 81 11.49 7.18 4.93
CA ALA A 81 10.21 7.76 5.27
C ALA A 81 9.68 7.22 6.60
N VAL A 82 8.96 8.08 7.31
CA VAL A 82 8.08 7.71 8.42
C VAL A 82 6.75 8.39 8.16
N HIS A 83 5.67 7.62 8.06
CA HIS A 83 4.36 8.19 7.78
C HIS A 83 3.25 7.45 8.54
N PRO A 84 2.19 8.16 8.96
CA PRO A 84 0.98 7.51 9.45
C PRO A 84 0.28 6.75 8.31
N PHE A 85 -0.45 5.68 8.63
CA PHE A 85 -1.32 5.01 7.67
C PHE A 85 -2.53 4.36 8.38
N VAL A 86 -3.62 4.19 7.63
CA VAL A 86 -4.83 3.54 8.14
C VAL A 86 -4.86 2.09 7.64
N HIS A 87 -4.81 1.14 8.57
CA HIS A 87 -5.08 -0.26 8.24
C HIS A 87 -6.58 -0.54 8.40
N PRO A 88 -7.28 -1.13 7.41
CA PRO A 88 -8.71 -1.42 7.50
C PRO A 88 -8.99 -2.58 8.48
N CYS A 89 -8.86 -2.31 9.77
CA CYS A 89 -9.43 -3.10 10.86
C CYS A 89 -10.89 -2.66 11.04
N GLY A 90 -11.82 -3.56 11.30
CA GLY A 90 -13.23 -3.20 11.54
C GLY A 90 -13.43 -2.13 12.64
N PRO A 91 -14.68 -1.65 12.82
CA PRO A 91 -15.00 -0.46 13.63
C PRO A 91 -14.53 -0.51 15.10
N ARG A 92 -14.25 -1.69 15.65
CA ARG A 92 -13.72 -1.87 17.02
C ARG A 92 -12.34 -1.26 17.24
N HIS A 93 -11.57 -0.97 16.20
CA HIS A 93 -10.14 -0.60 16.32
C HIS A 93 -9.82 0.78 15.71
N ALA A 94 -10.82 1.64 15.60
CA ALA A 94 -10.68 2.97 14.99
C ALA A 94 -9.66 3.88 15.70
N HIS A 95 -9.41 3.68 16.99
CA HIS A 95 -8.38 4.43 17.73
C HIS A 95 -6.96 3.96 17.35
N ILE A 96 -6.75 2.65 17.24
CA ILE A 96 -5.49 2.02 16.81
C ILE A 96 -5.11 2.49 15.41
N GLN A 97 -6.10 2.60 14.51
CA GLN A 97 -5.90 3.11 13.15
C GLN A 97 -5.30 4.52 13.09
N ARG A 98 -5.58 5.37 14.08
CA ARG A 98 -5.06 6.75 14.12
C ARG A 98 -3.63 6.82 14.64
N GLN A 99 -3.11 5.73 15.22
CA GLN A 99 -1.80 5.68 15.86
C GLN A 99 -0.79 4.82 15.08
N LEU A 100 -1.22 4.13 14.03
CA LEU A 100 -0.35 3.31 13.17
C LEU A 100 0.56 4.16 12.29
N HIS A 101 1.84 3.85 12.37
CA HIS A 101 2.89 4.46 11.56
C HIS A 101 3.72 3.38 10.90
N ARG A 102 4.28 3.72 9.75
CA ARG A 102 5.20 2.88 9.00
C ARG A 102 6.52 3.60 8.83
N ALA A 103 7.60 2.95 9.24
CA ALA A 103 8.95 3.30 8.83
C ALA A 103 9.31 2.52 7.56
N VAL A 104 9.79 3.24 6.54
CA VAL A 104 10.25 2.68 5.27
C VAL A 104 11.76 2.78 5.23
N LEU A 105 12.42 1.63 5.18
CA LEU A 105 13.86 1.56 5.00
C LEU A 105 14.18 0.97 3.63
N VAL A 106 15.24 1.49 3.02
CA VAL A 106 15.74 1.01 1.72
C VAL A 106 17.22 0.69 1.79
N ARG A 107 17.65 -0.29 1.01
CA ARG A 107 19.05 -0.58 0.75
C ARG A 107 19.22 -0.79 -0.74
N GLU A 108 20.25 -0.23 -1.34
CA GLU A 108 20.58 -0.55 -2.74
C GLU A 108 20.95 -2.04 -2.85
N THR A 109 20.36 -2.72 -3.83
CA THR A 109 20.63 -4.12 -4.11
C THR A 109 21.69 -4.18 -5.21
N PRO A 110 22.86 -4.79 -4.96
CA PRO A 110 23.82 -5.04 -6.03
C PRO A 110 23.19 -5.95 -7.09
N ARG A 111 23.47 -5.66 -8.36
CA ARG A 111 23.00 -6.45 -9.51
C ARG A 111 23.79 -7.74 -9.67
#